data_AF-A0A1R1X5B3-F1
#
_entry.id   AF-A0A1R1X5B3-F1
#
_cell.length_a   1.000
_cell.length_b   1.000
_cell.length_c   1.000
_cell.angle_alpha   90.00
_cell.angle_beta   90.00
_cell.angle_gamma   90.00
#
_symmetry.space_group_name_H-M   'P 1'
#
loop_
_entity.id
_entity.type
_entity.pdbx_description
1 polymer ?
#
loop_
_entity_poly.entity_id
_entity_poly.type
_entity_poly.pdbx_seq_one_letter_code
_entity_poly.pdbx_strand_id
1 'polypeptide(L)'
;MEIFFWGSPEIFTTDRNKVLFVGTHLLGTASTWFISLIAAKSTCLENYDEFIHEFQNNFSDPSHSIKARALLRNCKRGIRSASVYAAEFKSL
;
A
#
# COMPACT_ATOMS: atom_id res chain seq x y z
N MET A 1 -2.43 8.69 1.63
CA MET A 1 -2.64 8.85 3.09
C MET A 1 -1.80 9.98 3.65
N GLU A 2 -0.56 10.15 3.21
CA GLU A 2 0.34 11.26 3.59
C GLU A 2 -0.31 12.66 3.64
N ILE A 3 -1.18 13.00 2.68
CA ILE A 3 -1.85 14.32 2.67
C ILE A 3 -2.77 14.54 3.88
N PHE A 4 -3.40 13.49 4.41
CA PHE A 4 -4.24 13.57 5.61
C PHE A 4 -3.39 13.71 6.87
N PHE A 5 -2.27 12.99 6.95
CA PHE A 5 -1.35 13.09 8.07
C PHE A 5 -0.69 14.47 8.14
N TRP A 6 -0.31 15.02 6.97
CA TRP A 6 0.25 16.35 6.87
C TRP A 6 -0.78 17.47 7.12
N GLY A 7 -2.02 17.28 6.66
CA GLY A 7 -3.08 18.29 6.77
C GLY A 7 -3.71 18.42 8.16
N SER A 8 -3.55 17.41 9.02
CA SER A 8 -4.12 17.39 10.37
C SER A 8 -3.16 16.74 11.39
N PRO A 9 -1.95 17.29 11.57
CA PRO A 9 -0.93 16.69 12.44
C PRO A 9 -1.39 16.54 13.90
N GLU A 10 -2.31 17.37 14.36
CA GLU A 10 -2.93 17.31 15.69
C GLU A 10 -3.78 16.06 15.90
N ILE A 11 -4.41 15.54 14.83
CA ILE A 11 -5.20 14.30 14.87
C ILE A 11 -4.26 13.09 14.81
N PHE A 12 -3.16 13.19 14.06
CA PHE A 12 -2.22 12.10 13.81
C PHE A 12 -0.94 12.18 14.66
N THR A 13 -1.07 12.68 15.88
CA THR A 13 0.03 12.81 16.86
C THR A 13 0.63 11.48 17.30
N THR A 14 -0.17 10.41 17.31
CA THR A 14 0.27 9.06 17.64
C THR A 14 0.17 8.14 16.44
N ASP A 15 1.07 7.16 16.36
CA ASP A 15 1.04 6.15 15.32
C ASP A 15 -0.24 5.32 15.36
N ARG A 16 -0.76 5.05 16.56
CA ARG A 16 -2.06 4.41 16.75
C ARG A 16 -3.20 5.16 16.03
N ASN A 17 -3.21 6.49 16.05
CA ASN A 17 -4.24 7.26 15.33
C ASN A 17 -4.12 7.10 13.81
N LYS A 18 -2.89 7.03 13.28
CA LYS A 18 -2.65 6.74 11.87
C LYS A 18 -3.14 5.34 11.50
N VAL A 19 -2.80 4.33 12.32
CA VAL A 19 -3.22 2.93 12.14
C VAL A 19 -4.75 2.81 12.15
N LEU A 20 -5.42 3.43 13.12
CA LEU A 20 -6.88 3.44 13.20
C LEU A 20 -7.51 4.07 11.95
N PHE A 21 -6.95 5.18 11.47
CA PHE A 21 -7.42 5.81 10.23
C PHE A 21 -7.24 4.90 9.01
N VAL A 22 -6.14 4.18 8.88
CA VAL A 22 -6.01 3.18 7.80
C VAL A 22 -7.05 2.09 7.97
N GLY A 23 -7.18 1.57 9.19
CA GLY A 23 -8.10 0.49 9.55
C GLY A 23 -9.57 0.78 9.20
N THR A 24 -10.04 2.02 9.39
CA THR A 24 -11.42 2.40 9.03
C THR A 24 -11.69 2.42 7.53
N HIS A 25 -10.64 2.46 6.69
CA HIS A 25 -10.74 2.41 5.23
C HIS A 25 -10.57 0.99 4.67
N LEU A 26 -10.25 0.00 5.52
CA LEU A 26 -10.14 -1.38 5.09
C LEU A 26 -11.51 -2.00 4.87
N LEU A 27 -11.63 -2.76 3.79
CA LEU A 27 -12.87 -3.46 3.38
C LEU A 27 -12.61 -4.96 3.22
N GLY A 28 -13.68 -5.75 3.30
CA GLY A 28 -13.63 -7.20 3.08
C GLY A 28 -12.64 -7.92 4.00
N THR A 29 -11.85 -8.83 3.44
CA THR A 29 -10.88 -9.66 4.18
C THR A 29 -9.85 -8.83 4.95
N ALA A 30 -9.42 -7.67 4.41
CA ALA A 30 -8.50 -6.78 5.10
C ALA A 30 -9.12 -6.17 6.37
N SER A 31 -10.41 -5.85 6.34
CA SER A 31 -11.14 -5.38 7.51
C SER A 31 -11.24 -6.47 8.59
N THR A 32 -11.57 -7.71 8.20
CA THR A 32 -11.62 -8.85 9.12
C THR A 32 -10.26 -9.14 9.76
N TRP A 33 -9.18 -9.08 8.97
CA TRP A 33 -7.82 -9.21 9.48
C TRP A 33 -7.51 -8.10 10.50
N PHE A 34 -7.84 -6.85 10.20
CA PHE A 34 -7.62 -5.73 11.12
C PHE A 34 -8.36 -5.90 12.46
N ILE A 35 -9.63 -6.33 12.42
CA ILE A 35 -10.42 -6.64 13.62
C ILE A 35 -9.74 -7.75 14.45
N SER A 36 -9.16 -8.76 13.80
CA SER A 36 -8.42 -9.82 14.50
C SER A 36 -7.17 -9.29 15.24
N LEU A 37 -6.44 -8.34 14.66
CA LEU A 37 -5.31 -7.68 15.33
C LEU A 37 -5.76 -6.90 16.58
N ILE A 38 -6.90 -6.21 16.50
CA ILE A 38 -7.48 -5.49 17.65
C ILE A 38 -7.84 -6.47 18.76
N ALA A 39 -8.54 -7.56 18.41
CA ALA A 39 -8.92 -8.59 19.37
C ALA A 39 -7.70 -9.24 20.05
N ALA A 40 -6.62 -9.47 19.27
CA ALA A 40 -5.36 -10.01 19.75
C ALA A 40 -4.50 -8.98 20.51
N LYS A 41 -4.87 -7.69 20.53
CA LYS A 41 -4.06 -6.59 21.07
C LYS A 41 -2.64 -6.59 20.49
N SER A 42 -2.54 -6.79 19.17
CA SER A 42 -1.26 -6.86 18.48
C SER A 42 -0.43 -5.60 18.71
N THR A 43 0.86 -5.76 19.00
CA THR A 43 1.79 -4.64 19.22
C THR A 43 1.99 -3.81 17.95
N CYS A 44 1.81 -4.40 16.77
CA CYS A 44 1.91 -3.67 15.51
C CYS A 44 0.86 -2.55 15.39
N LEU A 45 -0.21 -2.56 16.18
CA LEU A 45 -1.21 -1.49 16.17
C LEU A 45 -0.72 -0.18 16.82
N GLU A 46 0.40 -0.22 17.55
CA GLU A 46 0.99 0.93 18.24
C GLU A 46 2.13 1.57 17.43
N ASN A 47 2.56 0.97 16.32
CA ASN A 47 3.60 1.49 15.43
C ASN A 47 3.13 1.48 13.97
N TYR A 48 3.15 2.64 13.31
CA TYR A 48 2.59 2.77 11.98
C TYR A 48 3.37 1.97 10.93
N ASP A 49 4.70 2.01 11.00
CA ASP A 49 5.55 1.33 10.03
C ASP A 49 5.46 -0.20 10.15
N GLU A 50 5.41 -0.72 11.38
CA GLU A 50 5.20 -2.14 11.66
C GLU A 50 3.83 -2.61 11.16
N PHE A 51 2.77 -1.82 11.40
CA PHE A 51 1.44 -2.10 10.86
C PHE A 51 1.44 -2.17 9.33
N ILE A 52 2.07 -1.20 8.65
CA ILE A 52 2.13 -1.17 7.18
C ILE A 52 2.94 -2.35 6.64
N HIS A 53 4.03 -2.72 7.30
CA HIS A 53 4.82 -3.90 6.95
C HIS A 53 3.99 -5.19 7.05
N GLU A 54 3.27 -5.39 8.16
CA GLU A 54 2.39 -6.54 8.33
C GLU A 54 1.24 -6.53 7.32
N PHE A 55 0.65 -5.37 7.06
CA PHE A 55 -0.38 -5.22 6.03
C PHE A 55 0.15 -5.62 4.64
N GLN A 56 1.34 -5.15 4.28
CA GLN A 56 1.99 -5.50 3.02
C GLN A 56 2.30 -6.99 2.94
N ASN A 57 2.77 -7.62 4.02
CA ASN A 57 3.04 -9.06 4.02
C ASN A 57 1.79 -9.92 3.81
N ASN A 58 0.65 -9.47 4.33
CA ASN A 58 -0.62 -10.22 4.23
C ASN A 58 -1.36 -9.96 2.90
N PHE A 59 -1.24 -8.77 2.31
CA PHE A 59 -2.08 -8.34 1.18
C PHE A 59 -1.34 -7.91 -0.08
N SER A 60 -0.02 -7.80 -0.06
CA SER A 60 0.74 -7.52 -1.29
C SER A 60 0.85 -8.76 -2.17
N ASP A 61 0.97 -8.55 -3.48
CA ASP A 61 1.32 -9.62 -4.40
C ASP A 61 2.83 -9.93 -4.27
N PRO A 62 3.24 -11.09 -3.73
CA PRO A 62 4.65 -11.44 -3.59
C PRO A 62 5.37 -11.55 -4.95
N SER A 63 4.60 -11.77 -6.02
CA SER A 63 5.11 -11.84 -7.39
C SER A 63 5.13 -10.48 -8.10
N HIS A 64 4.73 -9.38 -7.43
CA HIS A 64 4.62 -8.06 -8.04
C HIS A 64 5.92 -7.65 -8.76
N SER A 65 7.07 -7.81 -8.11
CA SER A 65 8.36 -7.46 -8.71
C SER A 65 8.72 -8.34 -9.92
N ILE A 66 8.33 -9.61 -9.91
CA ILE A 66 8.54 -10.54 -11.02
C ILE A 66 7.67 -10.13 -12.21
N LYS A 67 6.39 -9.84 -11.96
CA LYS A 67 5.44 -9.36 -12.98
C LYS A 67 5.88 -8.03 -13.57
N ALA A 68 6.28 -7.07 -12.74
CA ALA A 68 6.80 -5.78 -13.20
C ALA A 68 8.03 -5.95 -14.10
N ARG A 69 9.00 -6.80 -13.72
CA ARG A 69 10.16 -7.11 -14.58
C ARG A 69 9.76 -7.74 -15.91
N ALA A 70 8.77 -8.63 -15.91
CA ALA A 70 8.26 -9.23 -17.14
C ALA A 70 7.59 -8.18 -18.06
N LEU A 71 6.78 -7.29 -17.49
CA LEU A 71 6.15 -6.19 -18.21
C LEU A 71 7.21 -5.23 -18.81
N LEU A 72 8.22 -4.83 -18.03
CA LEU A 72 9.31 -3.99 -18.49
C LEU A 72 10.10 -4.62 -19.64
N ARG A 73 10.40 -5.92 -19.57
CA ARG A 73 11.07 -6.65 -20.67
C ARG A 73 10.26 -6.66 -21.96
N ASN A 74 8.94 -6.68 -21.84
CA ASN A 74 8.01 -6.71 -22.97
C ASN A 74 7.65 -5.30 -23.48
N CYS A 75 7.87 -4.26 -22.68
CA CYS A 75 7.64 -2.87 -23.05
C CYS A 75 8.71 -2.39 -24.04
N LYS A 76 8.40 -2.47 -25.34
CA LYS A 76 9.32 -2.07 -26.43
C LYS A 76 8.67 -1.03 -27.33
N ARG A 77 9.37 0.06 -27.66
CA ARG A 77 8.83 1.06 -28.59
C ARG A 77 8.40 0.45 -29.93
N GLY A 78 9.25 -0.39 -30.53
CA GLY A 78 8.97 -1.01 -31.83
C GLY A 78 8.65 0.05 -32.89
N ILE A 79 7.58 -0.19 -33.65
CA ILE A 79 7.05 0.73 -34.67
C ILE A 79 6.16 1.86 -34.10
N ARG A 80 5.90 1.85 -32.78
CA ARG A 80 5.01 2.82 -32.11
C ARG A 80 5.72 4.15 -31.93
N SER A 81 4.95 5.23 -31.77
CA SER A 81 5.52 6.54 -31.44
C SER A 81 6.20 6.52 -30.07
N ALA A 82 7.15 7.43 -29.87
CA ALA A 82 7.82 7.59 -28.58
C ALA A 82 6.85 7.96 -27.47
N SER A 83 5.80 8.75 -27.76
CA SER A 83 4.79 9.15 -26.79
C SER A 83 3.95 7.97 -26.28
N VAL A 84 3.55 7.05 -27.17
CA VAL A 84 2.77 5.86 -26.79
C VAL A 84 3.62 4.93 -25.93
N TYR A 85 4.88 4.71 -26.30
CA TYR A 85 5.81 3.93 -25.49
C TYR A 85 6.04 4.55 -24.10
N ALA A 86 6.27 5.86 -24.03
CA ALA A 86 6.51 6.54 -22.76
C ALA A 86 5.29 6.48 -21.84
N ALA A 87 4.07 6.58 -22.40
CA ALA A 87 2.83 6.42 -21.64
C ALA A 87 2.68 5.00 -21.08
N GLU A 88 2.92 3.97 -21.89
CA GLU A 88 2.90 2.57 -21.43
C GLU A 88 3.94 2.33 -20.34
N PHE A 89 5.20 2.72 -20.58
CA PHE A 89 6.28 2.55 -19.61
C PHE A 89 5.97 3.22 -18.26
N LYS A 90 5.37 4.42 -18.28
CA LYS A 90 5.00 5.15 -17.06
C LYS A 90 3.87 4.45 -16.27
N SER A 91 3.06 3.62 -16.93
CA SER A 91 1.95 2.90 -16.30
C SER A 91 2.31 1.53 -15.73
N LEU A 92 3.54 1.05 -15.98
CA LEU A 92 4.08 -0.19 -15.42
C LEU A 92 4.60 0.01 -13.99
#